data_AF-A0A963A317-F1
#
_entry.id   AF-A0A963A317-F1
#
_cell.length_a   1.000
_cell.length_b   1.000
_cell.length_c   1.000
_cell.angle_alpha   90.00
_cell.angle_beta   90.00
_cell.angle_gamma   90.00
#
_symmetry.space_group_name_H-M   'P 1'
#
loop_
_entity.id
_entity.type
_entity.pdbx_description
1 polymer ?
#
loop_
_entity_poly.entity_id
_entity_poly.type
_entity_poly.pdbx_seq_one_letter_code
_entity_poly.pdbx_strand_id
1 'polypeptide(L)'
;MAMLFDVSVTGLESITAMPGSWRDLDFSALLEQLELDDLDDIAGSDLQELVRMALQDRNPEAAVNALFASRLQQLAIPGMRQNMDPTADHD
;
A
#
# COMPACT_ATOMS: atom_id res chain seq x y z
N MET A 1 -1.16 45.11 -4.69
CA MET A 1 -0.87 44.60 -6.05
C MET A 1 -0.98 43.09 -5.96
N ALA A 2 -2.07 42.50 -6.47
CA ALA A 2 -2.30 41.05 -6.34
C ALA A 2 -1.53 40.33 -7.45
N MET A 3 -0.70 39.35 -7.09
CA MET A 3 -0.09 38.46 -8.08
C MET A 3 -1.18 37.55 -8.64
N LEU A 4 -1.42 37.66 -9.94
CA LEU A 4 -2.28 36.75 -10.67
C LEU A 4 -1.41 35.60 -11.16
N PHE A 5 -1.73 34.38 -10.74
CA PHE A 5 -1.08 33.17 -11.23
C PHE A 5 -1.73 32.76 -12.55
N ASP A 6 -0.92 32.50 -13.57
CA ASP A 6 -1.38 31.91 -14.82
C ASP A 6 -1.39 30.38 -14.69
N VAL A 7 -2.55 29.78 -14.90
CA VAL A 7 -2.74 28.33 -14.84
C VAL A 7 -3.05 27.83 -16.24
N SER A 8 -2.14 27.05 -16.81
CA SER A 8 -2.28 26.43 -18.12
C SER A 8 -2.00 24.93 -18.04
N VAL A 9 -2.70 24.14 -18.87
CA VAL A 9 -2.49 22.70 -18.96
C VAL A 9 -1.20 22.46 -19.74
N THR A 10 -0.18 21.94 -19.07
CA THR A 10 1.15 21.70 -19.66
C THR A 10 1.22 20.41 -20.48
N GLY A 11 0.32 19.47 -20.23
CA GLY A 11 0.25 18.20 -20.96
C GLY A 11 -0.88 17.31 -20.46
N LEU A 12 -1.28 16.37 -21.31
CA LEU A 12 -2.21 15.29 -20.98
C LEU A 12 -1.47 13.98 -21.18
N GLU A 13 -1.50 13.13 -20.16
CA GLU A 13 -0.89 11.80 -20.21
C GLU A 13 -1.97 10.76 -19.88
N SER A 14 -1.99 9.66 -20.63
CA SER A 14 -2.84 8.52 -20.33
C SER A 14 -2.12 7.57 -19.38
N ILE A 15 -2.64 7.46 -18.17
CA ILE A 15 -2.21 6.47 -17.19
C ILE A 15 -3.06 5.21 -17.31
N THR A 16 -2.42 4.09 -17.67
CA THR A 16 -3.03 2.76 -17.76
C THR A 16 -3.26 2.10 -16.41
N ALA A 17 -2.51 2.52 -15.39
CA ALA A 17 -2.69 2.13 -14.00
C ALA A 17 -2.44 3.35 -13.11
N MET A 18 -3.20 3.46 -12.03
CA MET A 18 -3.03 4.56 -11.10
C MET A 18 -1.70 4.38 -10.36
N PRO A 19 -0.79 5.37 -10.37
CA PRO A 19 0.43 5.29 -9.58
C PRO A 19 0.08 5.04 -8.11
N GLY A 20 0.64 3.98 -7.52
CA GLY A 20 0.31 3.58 -6.15
C GLY A 20 -0.89 2.64 -6.00
N SER A 21 -1.59 2.27 -7.08
CA SER A 21 -2.58 1.19 -7.01
C SER A 21 -1.91 -0.17 -6.80
N TRP A 22 -2.62 -1.05 -6.12
CA TRP A 22 -2.24 -2.45 -5.99
C TRP A 22 -2.69 -3.22 -7.24
N ARG A 23 -1.85 -4.15 -7.67
CA ARG A 23 -2.12 -5.12 -8.73
C ARG A 23 -2.18 -6.51 -8.12
N ASP A 24 -2.76 -7.45 -8.84
CA ASP A 24 -2.85 -8.86 -8.45
C ASP A 24 -1.49 -9.42 -7.98
N LEU A 25 -0.42 -9.11 -8.72
CA LEU A 25 0.95 -9.49 -8.35
C LEU A 25 1.39 -8.95 -6.98
N ASP A 26 0.96 -7.74 -6.62
CA ASP A 26 1.30 -7.12 -5.34
C ASP A 26 0.55 -7.81 -4.18
N PHE A 27 -0.69 -8.29 -4.41
CA PHE A 27 -1.43 -9.10 -3.44
C PHE A 27 -0.83 -10.50 -3.29
N SER A 28 -0.48 -11.16 -4.39
CA SER A 28 0.18 -12.49 -4.36
C SER A 28 1.50 -12.43 -3.60
N ALA A 29 2.35 -11.43 -3.88
CA ALA A 29 3.62 -11.27 -3.19
C ALA A 29 3.46 -11.02 -1.68
N LEU A 30 2.40 -10.32 -1.26
CA LEU A 30 2.09 -10.16 0.16
C LEU A 30 1.60 -11.48 0.78
N LEU A 31 0.75 -12.23 0.11
CA LEU A 31 0.26 -13.53 0.59
C LEU A 31 1.40 -14.53 0.78
N GLU A 32 2.36 -14.58 -0.14
CA GLU A 32 3.58 -15.39 0.01
C GLU A 32 4.39 -14.98 1.25
N GLN A 33 4.55 -13.67 1.52
CA GLN A 33 5.20 -13.19 2.75
C GLN A 33 4.43 -13.53 4.04
N LEU A 34 3.11 -13.73 3.91
CA LEU A 34 2.24 -14.15 5.00
C LEU A 34 2.19 -15.67 5.15
N GLU A 35 3.02 -16.42 4.40
CA GLU A 35 3.13 -17.88 4.40
C GLU A 35 1.87 -18.58 3.87
N LEU A 36 1.14 -17.93 2.95
CA LEU A 36 0.07 -18.55 2.17
C LEU A 36 0.62 -18.97 0.80
N ASP A 37 0.81 -20.28 0.64
CA ASP A 37 1.21 -20.93 -0.61
C ASP A 37 -0.01 -21.32 -1.46
N ASP A 38 0.23 -21.84 -2.68
CA ASP A 38 -0.79 -22.29 -3.65
C ASP A 38 -1.75 -21.17 -4.13
N LEU A 39 -1.19 -20.02 -4.51
CA LEU A 39 -1.94 -18.88 -5.07
C LEU A 39 -2.20 -18.98 -6.58
N ASP A 40 -1.69 -20.05 -7.21
CA ASP A 40 -1.92 -20.32 -8.63
C ASP A 40 -3.43 -20.52 -8.88
N ASP A 41 -3.95 -19.89 -9.95
CA ASP A 41 -5.36 -19.90 -10.35
C ASP A 41 -6.36 -19.14 -9.44
N ILE A 42 -5.91 -18.34 -8.48
CA ILE A 42 -6.80 -17.46 -7.71
C ILE A 42 -7.15 -16.21 -8.53
N ALA A 43 -8.44 -15.89 -8.62
CA ALA A 43 -8.91 -14.68 -9.28
C ALA A 43 -8.45 -13.43 -8.52
N GLY A 44 -8.11 -12.34 -9.23
CA GLY A 44 -7.64 -11.10 -8.61
C GLY A 44 -8.58 -10.51 -7.54
N SER A 45 -9.89 -10.67 -7.71
CA SER A 45 -10.89 -10.27 -6.70
C SER A 45 -10.76 -11.03 -5.39
N ASP A 46 -10.36 -12.30 -5.47
CA ASP A 46 -10.26 -13.19 -4.32
C ASP A 46 -8.91 -13.00 -3.61
N LEU A 47 -7.85 -12.59 -4.34
CA LEU A 47 -6.55 -12.23 -3.75
C LEU A 47 -6.68 -11.10 -2.72
N GLN A 48 -7.48 -10.07 -3.02
CA GLN A 48 -7.70 -8.96 -2.08
C GLN A 48 -8.41 -9.43 -0.80
N GLU A 49 -9.40 -10.31 -0.95
CA GLU A 49 -10.16 -10.88 0.17
C GLU A 49 -9.25 -11.74 1.06
N LEU A 50 -8.43 -12.58 0.44
CA LEU A 50 -7.46 -13.43 1.14
C LEU A 50 -6.43 -12.61 1.91
N VAL A 51 -5.91 -11.54 1.31
CA VAL A 51 -5.00 -10.61 2.01
C VAL A 51 -5.69 -10.02 3.24
N ARG A 52 -6.95 -9.61 3.11
CA ARG A 52 -7.69 -9.04 4.23
C ARG A 52 -7.84 -10.06 5.36
N MET A 53 -8.22 -11.29 5.04
CA MET A 53 -8.35 -12.38 6.03
C MET A 53 -7.01 -12.66 6.72
N ALA A 54 -5.93 -12.83 5.95
CA ALA A 54 -4.61 -13.14 6.48
C ALA A 54 -4.03 -12.03 7.38
N LEU A 55 -4.36 -10.77 7.12
CA LEU A 55 -3.95 -9.64 7.95
C LEU A 55 -4.81 -9.51 9.23
N GLN A 56 -6.09 -9.86 9.17
CA GLN A 56 -7.00 -9.81 10.33
C GLN A 56 -6.62 -10.81 11.43
N ASP A 57 -6.06 -11.95 11.05
CA ASP A 57 -5.60 -12.97 12.00
C ASP A 57 -4.28 -12.60 12.71
N ARG A 58 -3.64 -11.50 12.29
CA ARG A 58 -2.38 -11.02 12.83
C ARG A 58 -2.60 -9.87 13.82
N ASN A 59 -1.63 -9.70 14.72
CA ASN A 59 -1.62 -8.50 15.54
C ASN A 59 -1.44 -7.25 14.65
N PRO A 60 -2.00 -6.08 15.04
CA PRO A 60 -1.98 -4.88 14.19
C PRO A 60 -0.58 -4.45 13.77
N GLU A 61 0.40 -4.56 14.67
CA GLU A 61 1.79 -4.18 14.40
C GLU A 61 2.43 -5.08 13.33
N ALA A 62 2.19 -6.39 13.38
CA ALA A 62 2.69 -7.37 12.43
C ALA A 62 2.01 -7.22 11.06
N ALA A 63 0.70 -6.96 11.04
CA ALA A 63 -0.05 -6.70 9.81
C ALA A 63 0.49 -5.45 9.09
N VAL A 64 0.71 -4.36 9.83
CA VAL A 64 1.33 -3.14 9.32
C VAL A 64 2.75 -3.43 8.82
N ASN A 65 3.57 -4.13 9.61
CA ASN A 65 4.94 -4.44 9.20
C ASN A 65 5.00 -5.27 7.90
N ALA A 66 4.09 -6.23 7.70
CA ALA A 66 4.00 -7.00 6.46
C ALA A 66 3.57 -6.13 5.26
N LEU A 67 2.58 -5.25 5.44
CA LEU A 67 2.17 -4.29 4.42
C LEU A 67 3.31 -3.35 4.02
N PHE A 68 4.06 -2.83 4.99
CA PHE A 68 5.19 -1.94 4.73
C PHE A 68 6.37 -2.68 4.08
N ALA A 69 6.68 -3.90 4.52
CA ALA A 69 7.76 -4.69 3.95
C ALA A 69 7.49 -5.07 2.49
N SER A 70 6.25 -5.40 2.14
CA SER A 70 5.87 -5.72 0.75
C SER A 70 5.88 -4.50 -0.18
N ARG A 71 5.39 -3.34 0.29
CA ARG A 71 5.13 -2.17 -0.57
C ARG A 71 6.20 -1.09 -0.56
N LEU A 72 6.92 -0.97 0.55
CA LEU A 72 7.83 0.14 0.86
C LEU A 72 9.23 -0.37 1.20
N GLN A 73 9.73 -1.34 0.43
CA GLN A 73 11.06 -1.97 0.59
C GLN A 73 12.24 -0.97 0.78
N GLN A 74 12.05 0.34 0.54
CA GLN A 74 13.04 1.40 0.74
C GLN A 74 12.67 2.48 1.80
N LEU A 75 11.48 2.47 2.41
CA LEU A 75 11.00 3.55 3.31
C LEU A 75 10.62 3.09 4.72
N ALA A 76 10.83 1.81 5.06
CA ALA A 76 10.57 1.27 6.39
C ALA A 76 11.62 1.69 7.43
N ILE A 77 11.92 2.99 7.54
CA ILE A 77 12.70 3.52 8.65
C ILE A 77 11.77 3.57 9.88
N PRO A 78 12.17 3.04 11.05
CA PRO A 78 11.34 3.05 12.25
C PRO A 78 10.68 4.41 12.57
N GLY A 79 11.38 5.53 12.29
CA GLY A 79 10.88 6.89 12.52
C GLY A 79 9.69 7.31 11.64
N MET A 80 9.53 6.78 10.42
CA MET A 80 8.34 7.12 9.60
C MET A 80 7.06 6.45 10.11
N ARG A 81 7.19 5.30 10.80
CA ARG A 81 6.04 4.59 11.39
C ARG A 81 5.41 5.36 12.55
N GLN A 82 6.22 6.06 13.35
CA GLN A 82 5.74 6.87 14.48
C GLN A 82 4.90 8.09 14.04
N ASN A 83 5.14 8.62 12.84
CA ASN A 83 4.41 9.78 12.32
C ASN A 83 3.09 9.42 11.59
N MET A 84 2.76 8.14 11.47
CA MET A 84 1.54 7.66 10.78
C MET A 84 0.53 7.01 11.73
N ASP A 85 0.82 6.95 13.03
CA ASP A 85 -0.13 6.51 14.03
C ASP A 85 -1.16 7.65 14.28
N PRO A 86 -2.44 7.48 13.91
CA PRO A 86 -3.46 8.50 14.12
C PRO A 86 -3.80 8.73 15.61
N THR A 87 -3.24 7.92 16.52
CA THR A 87 -3.33 8.09 17.98
C THR A 87 -2.07 8.67 18.61
N ALA A 88 -1.03 8.97 17.82
CA ALA A 88 0.13 9.69 18.31
C ALA A 88 -0.28 11.13 18.61
N ASP A 89 -0.55 11.43 19.88
CA ASP A 89 -0.59 12.80 20.39
C ASP A 89 0.75 13.46 20.04
N HIS A 90 0.67 14.43 19.12
CA HIS A 90 1.75 15.37 18.88
C HIS A 90 1.65 16.46 19.96
N ASP A 91 2.23 16.17 21.12
CA ASP A 91 2.55 17.16 22.15
C ASP A 91 3.62 18.15 21.67
#